data_AF-A0A964TH24-F1
#
_entry.id   AF-A0A964TH24-F1
#
_cell.length_a   1.000
_cell.length_b   1.000
_cell.length_c   1.000
_cell.angle_alpha   90.00
_cell.angle_beta   90.00
_cell.angle_gamma   90.00
#
_symmetry.space_group_name_H-M   'P 1'
#
loop_
_entity.id
_entity.type
_entity.pdbx_description
1 polymer ?
#
loop_
_entity_poly.entity_id
_entity_poly.type
_entity_poly.pdbx_seq_one_letter_code
_entity_poly.pdbx_strand_id
1 'polypeptide(L)'
;MDEADPEEEEPVPPPLHAFPLHLREGRLGFLRALADYHGEAGLFAAVAHVWASLAPPEEVRCAVMAQRAGCSGRGKVALRRVLRRFLCETFDCFERPALWRDVEGMEAMHAAFLAHAEAIAADMDAVAARYETILDGRDPAAPPPTGIVVIGPWRGSGA
;
A
#
# COMPACT_ATOMS: atom_id res chain seq x y z
N MET A 1 17.60 -12.90 -41.90
CA MET A 1 18.51 -12.13 -41.05
C MET A 1 17.67 -11.87 -39.81
N ASP A 2 17.83 -12.73 -38.80
CA ASP A 2 17.11 -12.63 -37.53
C ASP A 2 17.75 -11.48 -36.76
N GLU A 3 17.10 -10.31 -36.76
CA GLU A 3 17.41 -9.28 -35.78
C GLU A 3 16.89 -9.79 -34.44
N ALA A 4 17.80 -10.25 -33.59
CA ALA A 4 17.48 -10.52 -32.19
C ALA A 4 16.98 -9.22 -31.57
N ASP A 5 15.69 -9.18 -31.28
CA ASP A 5 15.05 -8.16 -30.45
C ASP A 5 15.86 -8.08 -29.15
N PRO A 6 16.41 -6.91 -28.76
CA PRO A 6 17.14 -6.79 -27.51
C PRO A 6 16.21 -7.25 -26.39
N GLU A 7 16.58 -8.32 -25.67
CA GLU A 7 15.86 -8.76 -24.48
C GLU A 7 15.71 -7.54 -23.56
N GLU A 8 14.51 -6.96 -23.52
CA GLU A 8 14.18 -5.88 -22.60
C GLU A 8 14.34 -6.46 -21.19
N GLU A 9 15.48 -6.17 -20.58
CA GLU A 9 15.82 -6.65 -19.23
C GLU A 9 14.74 -6.13 -18.28
N GLU A 10 13.88 -7.03 -17.81
CA GLU A 10 12.77 -6.68 -16.92
C GLU A 10 13.36 -5.98 -15.68
N PRO A 11 12.92 -4.76 -15.35
CA PRO A 11 13.57 -3.97 -14.32
C PRO A 11 13.48 -4.70 -12.98
N VAL A 12 14.64 -4.96 -12.38
CA VAL A 12 14.70 -5.64 -11.08
C VAL A 12 13.96 -4.80 -10.04
N PRO A 13 12.93 -5.36 -9.38
CA PRO A 13 12.15 -4.60 -8.44
C PRO A 13 12.99 -4.15 -7.24
N PRO A 14 12.83 -2.90 -6.77
CA PRO A 14 13.57 -2.40 -5.63
C PRO A 14 13.25 -3.25 -4.38
N PRO A 15 14.26 -3.50 -3.51
CA PRO A 15 14.03 -4.25 -2.30
C PRO A 15 13.14 -3.44 -1.34
N LEU A 16 12.25 -4.12 -0.61
CA LEU A 16 11.26 -3.47 0.26
C LEU A 16 11.85 -2.55 1.34
N HIS A 17 13.08 -2.80 1.78
CA HIS A 17 13.75 -1.96 2.79
C HIS A 17 14.30 -0.64 2.24
N ALA A 18 14.32 -0.45 0.91
CA ALA A 18 14.76 0.80 0.29
C ALA A 18 13.74 1.94 0.40
N PHE A 19 12.49 1.63 0.77
CA PHE A 19 11.42 2.62 0.83
C PHE A 19 11.39 3.36 2.19
N PRO A 20 11.49 4.71 2.22
CA PRO A 20 11.47 5.48 3.46
C PRO A 20 10.05 5.61 4.05
N LEU A 21 9.69 4.76 5.02
CA LEU A 21 8.32 4.71 5.55
C LEU A 21 7.88 5.92 6.38
N HIS A 22 8.79 6.82 6.71
CA HIS A 22 8.46 8.10 7.36
C HIS A 22 7.84 9.12 6.37
N LEU A 23 7.98 8.88 5.06
CA LEU A 23 7.36 9.68 4.00
C LEU A 23 6.11 8.98 3.47
N ARG A 24 5.10 9.76 3.10
CA ARG A 24 3.86 9.25 2.50
C ARG A 24 4.14 8.52 1.19
N GLU A 25 4.96 9.13 0.33
CA GLU A 25 5.35 8.57 -0.97
C GLU A 25 6.13 7.26 -0.79
N GLY A 26 6.99 7.20 0.25
CA GLY A 26 7.71 5.98 0.59
C GLY A 26 6.80 4.84 1.03
N ARG A 27 5.75 5.12 1.82
CA ARG A 27 4.74 4.12 2.20
C ARG A 27 3.91 3.63 1.01
N LEU A 28 3.49 4.53 0.12
CA LEU A 28 2.77 4.15 -1.10
C LEU A 28 3.63 3.30 -2.03
N GLY A 29 4.88 3.72 -2.25
CA GLY A 29 5.85 2.95 -3.04
C GLY A 29 6.13 1.57 -2.45
N PHE A 30 6.27 1.49 -1.12
CA PHE A 30 6.44 0.22 -0.41
C PHE A 30 5.25 -0.72 -0.61
N LEU A 31 4.01 -0.22 -0.48
CA LEU A 31 2.80 -1.03 -0.64
C LEU A 31 2.63 -1.52 -2.08
N ARG A 32 2.83 -0.64 -3.06
CA ARG A 32 2.81 -1.02 -4.48
C ARG A 32 3.88 -2.05 -4.79
N ALA A 33 5.11 -1.82 -4.34
CA ALA A 33 6.19 -2.78 -4.55
C ALA A 33 5.88 -4.15 -3.94
N LEU A 34 5.32 -4.17 -2.72
CA LEU A 34 4.89 -5.39 -2.07
C LEU A 34 3.81 -6.13 -2.89
N ALA A 35 2.81 -5.42 -3.43
CA ALA A 35 1.75 -6.03 -4.22
C ALA A 35 2.22 -6.51 -5.61
N ASP A 36 2.93 -5.65 -6.33
CA ASP A 36 3.24 -5.85 -7.75
C ASP A 36 4.40 -6.82 -7.98
N TYR A 37 5.39 -6.85 -7.08
CA TYR A 37 6.63 -7.59 -7.32
C TYR A 37 6.93 -8.69 -6.30
N HIS A 38 6.54 -8.51 -5.03
CA HIS A 38 6.96 -9.42 -3.96
C HIS A 38 5.86 -10.38 -3.49
N GLY A 39 4.60 -9.97 -3.55
CA GLY A 39 3.44 -10.74 -3.11
C GLY A 39 3.56 -11.31 -1.68
N GLU A 40 2.98 -12.49 -1.45
CA GLU A 40 3.06 -13.16 -0.14
C GLU A 40 4.51 -13.54 0.25
N ALA A 41 5.38 -13.81 -0.72
CA ALA A 41 6.79 -14.16 -0.47
C ALA A 41 7.56 -13.00 0.20
N GLY A 42 7.18 -11.75 -0.10
CA GLY A 42 7.74 -10.55 0.50
C GLY A 42 7.33 -10.26 1.95
N LEU A 43 6.32 -10.96 2.49
CA LEU A 43 5.71 -10.60 3.78
C LEU A 43 6.71 -10.56 4.94
N PHE A 44 7.68 -11.47 4.97
CA PHE A 44 8.67 -11.49 6.05
C PHE A 44 9.58 -10.25 6.01
N ALA A 45 10.09 -9.90 4.82
CA ALA A 45 10.90 -8.71 4.61
C ALA A 45 10.10 -7.43 4.87
N ALA A 46 8.84 -7.39 4.42
CA ALA A 46 7.92 -6.29 4.65
C ALA A 46 7.69 -6.05 6.15
N VAL A 47 7.39 -7.10 6.92
CA VAL A 47 7.19 -7.01 8.37
C VAL A 47 8.46 -6.55 9.08
N ALA A 48 9.63 -7.07 8.69
CA ALA A 48 10.90 -6.67 9.28
C ALA A 48 11.18 -5.17 9.07
N HIS A 49 10.93 -4.67 7.85
CA HIS A 49 11.13 -3.27 7.50
C HIS A 49 10.18 -2.33 8.26
N VAL A 50 8.88 -2.65 8.26
CA VAL A 50 7.89 -1.87 9.00
C VAL A 50 8.24 -1.87 10.48
N TRP A 51 8.53 -3.03 11.08
CA TRP A 51 8.90 -3.14 12.48
C TRP A 51 10.11 -2.27 12.85
N ALA A 52 11.17 -2.31 12.05
CA ALA A 52 12.39 -1.53 12.29
C ALA A 52 12.18 -0.01 12.15
N SER A 53 11.11 0.40 11.46
CA SER A 53 10.76 1.80 11.24
C SER A 53 9.80 2.38 12.29
N LEU A 54 9.29 1.56 13.23
CA LEU A 54 8.36 2.01 14.26
C LEU A 54 9.09 2.69 15.42
N ALA A 55 8.53 3.79 15.90
CA ALA A 55 8.93 4.36 17.19
C ALA A 55 8.36 3.52 18.35
N PRO A 56 9.09 3.34 19.47
CA PRO A 56 8.58 2.64 20.64
C PRO A 56 7.31 3.30 21.24
N PRO A 57 6.41 2.53 21.89
CA PRO A 57 6.38 1.06 21.95
C PRO A 57 5.78 0.45 20.67
N GLU A 58 6.55 -0.38 19.99
CA GLU A 58 6.25 -0.95 18.67
C GLU A 58 5.03 -1.87 18.73
N GLU A 59 4.91 -2.68 19.79
CA GLU A 59 3.79 -3.61 19.95
C GLU A 59 2.44 -2.90 19.99
N VAL A 60 2.36 -1.75 20.65
CA VAL A 60 1.14 -0.95 20.75
C VAL A 60 0.77 -0.40 19.38
N ARG A 61 1.76 0.14 18.63
CA ARG A 61 1.53 0.65 17.28
C ARG A 61 1.03 -0.46 16.34
N CYS A 62 1.64 -1.65 16.42
CA CYS A 62 1.21 -2.81 15.63
C CYS A 62 -0.22 -3.23 15.97
N ALA A 63 -0.60 -3.23 17.25
CA ALA A 63 -1.96 -3.57 17.67
C ALA A 63 -2.99 -2.57 17.14
N VAL A 64 -2.68 -1.26 17.17
CA VAL A 64 -3.53 -0.21 16.61
C VAL A 64 -3.68 -0.36 15.10
N MET A 65 -2.59 -0.63 14.38
CA MET A 65 -2.64 -0.90 12.93
C MET A 65 -3.52 -2.11 12.61
N ALA A 66 -3.36 -3.20 13.36
CA ALA A 66 -4.18 -4.40 13.18
C ALA A 66 -5.66 -4.11 13.40
N GLN A 67 -6.01 -3.41 14.48
CA GLN A 67 -7.40 -3.05 14.77
C GLN A 67 -8.03 -2.25 13.61
N ARG A 68 -7.30 -1.28 13.05
CA ARG A 68 -7.78 -0.45 11.93
C ARG A 68 -7.87 -1.19 10.60
N ALA A 69 -7.04 -2.22 10.41
CA ALA A 69 -7.14 -3.13 9.28
C ALA A 69 -8.19 -4.25 9.49
N GLY A 70 -9.03 -4.17 10.54
CA GLY A 70 -10.01 -5.22 10.86
C GLY A 70 -9.37 -6.55 11.29
N CYS A 71 -8.12 -6.52 11.73
CA CYS A 71 -7.33 -7.66 12.15
C CYS A 71 -7.16 -7.68 13.68
N SER A 72 -6.73 -8.82 14.22
CA SER A 72 -6.29 -8.96 15.61
C SER A 72 -4.84 -9.42 15.69
N GLY A 73 -4.18 -9.23 16.83
CA GLY A 73 -2.83 -9.74 17.08
C GLY A 73 -1.95 -8.78 17.87
N ARG A 74 -0.68 -9.13 18.03
CA ARG A 74 0.35 -8.30 18.67
C ARG A 74 1.69 -8.39 17.94
N GLY A 75 2.51 -7.37 18.11
CA GLY A 75 3.87 -7.32 17.59
C GLY A 75 3.95 -7.57 16.07
N LYS A 76 4.99 -8.30 15.64
CA LYS A 76 5.20 -8.68 14.23
C LYS A 76 4.08 -9.56 13.65
N VAL A 77 3.35 -10.32 14.48
CA VAL A 77 2.21 -11.14 14.02
C VAL A 77 1.05 -10.24 13.59
N ALA A 78 0.80 -9.14 14.30
CA ALA A 78 -0.18 -8.13 13.89
C ALA A 78 0.19 -7.51 12.54
N LEU A 79 1.45 -7.09 12.36
CA LEU A 79 1.92 -6.54 11.08
C LEU A 79 1.77 -7.53 9.92
N ARG A 80 2.12 -8.80 10.13
CA ARG A 80 1.95 -9.84 9.09
C ARG A 80 0.49 -9.95 8.65
N ARG A 81 -0.45 -9.89 9.60
CA ARG A 81 -1.89 -9.95 9.31
C ARG A 81 -2.38 -8.72 8.56
N VAL A 82 -1.93 -7.52 8.97
CA VAL A 82 -2.22 -6.25 8.26
C VAL A 82 -1.74 -6.32 6.81
N LEU A 83 -0.46 -6.64 6.59
CA LEU A 83 0.14 -6.67 5.24
C LEU A 83 -0.43 -7.79 4.38
N ARG A 84 -0.76 -8.95 4.96
CA ARG A 84 -1.45 -10.01 4.22
C ARG A 84 -2.87 -9.60 3.83
N ARG A 85 -3.58 -8.92 4.73
CA ARG A 85 -4.93 -8.40 4.44
C ARG A 85 -4.89 -7.38 3.31
N PHE A 86 -3.89 -6.48 3.31
CA PHE A 86 -3.61 -5.60 2.18
C PHE A 86 -3.47 -6.38 0.87
N LEU A 87 -2.59 -7.39 0.82
CA LEU A 87 -2.40 -8.21 -0.38
C LEU A 87 -3.70 -8.89 -0.83
N CYS A 88 -4.47 -9.48 0.09
CA CYS A 88 -5.77 -10.08 -0.25
C CYS A 88 -6.71 -9.04 -0.87
N GLU A 89 -6.89 -7.89 -0.23
CA GLU A 89 -7.79 -6.84 -0.74
C GLU A 89 -7.32 -6.25 -2.07
N THR A 90 -6.00 -6.16 -2.31
CA THR A 90 -5.45 -5.75 -3.61
C THR A 90 -5.69 -6.82 -4.69
N PHE A 91 -5.56 -8.11 -4.36
CA PHE A 91 -5.84 -9.18 -5.32
C PHE A 91 -7.33 -9.36 -5.61
N ASP A 92 -8.20 -9.02 -4.65
CA ASP A 92 -9.65 -9.01 -4.84
C ASP A 92 -10.10 -7.92 -5.83
N CYS A 93 -9.29 -6.89 -6.10
CA CYS A 93 -9.58 -5.89 -7.13
C CYS A 93 -9.63 -6.47 -8.54
N PHE A 94 -8.99 -7.61 -8.81
CA PHE A 94 -8.91 -8.21 -10.16
C PHE A 94 -10.15 -9.06 -10.52
N GLU A 95 -11.31 -8.81 -9.90
CA GLU A 95 -12.54 -9.49 -10.27
C GLU A 95 -12.83 -9.33 -11.77
N ARG A 96 -13.06 -10.46 -12.44
CA ARG A 96 -13.28 -10.51 -13.88
C ARG A 96 -14.57 -9.76 -14.23
N PRO A 97 -14.60 -8.92 -15.28
CA PRO A 97 -15.84 -8.32 -15.73
C PRO A 97 -16.83 -9.41 -16.12
N ALA A 98 -18.03 -9.34 -15.55
CA ALA A 98 -19.14 -10.20 -15.98
C ALA A 98 -19.50 -10.00 -17.46
N LEU A 99 -19.09 -8.86 -18.04
CA LEU A 99 -19.65 -8.28 -19.26
C LEU A 99 -19.00 -8.73 -20.58
N TRP A 100 -17.96 -9.57 -20.56
CA TRP A 100 -17.29 -9.99 -21.81
C TRP A 100 -18.18 -10.79 -22.79
N ARG A 101 -19.38 -11.21 -22.36
CA ARG A 101 -20.31 -12.01 -23.18
C ARG A 101 -21.34 -11.18 -23.95
N ASP A 102 -21.59 -9.94 -23.54
CA ASP A 102 -22.76 -9.17 -24.01
C ASP A 102 -22.37 -7.89 -24.79
N VAL A 103 -21.09 -7.70 -25.10
CA VAL A 103 -20.62 -6.53 -25.86
C VAL A 103 -20.57 -6.85 -27.36
N GLU A 104 -21.37 -6.15 -28.15
CA GLU A 104 -21.40 -6.34 -29.60
C GLU A 104 -20.31 -5.47 -30.28
N GLY A 105 -19.28 -6.13 -30.82
CA GLY A 105 -18.23 -5.47 -31.60
C GLY A 105 -16.92 -5.22 -30.84
N MET A 106 -15.82 -5.23 -31.60
CA MET A 106 -14.45 -5.12 -31.07
C MET A 106 -14.15 -3.78 -30.41
N GLU A 107 -14.69 -2.67 -30.94
CA GLU A 107 -14.49 -1.33 -30.36
C GLU A 107 -15.15 -1.21 -28.99
N ALA A 108 -16.39 -1.69 -28.87
CA ALA A 108 -17.12 -1.68 -27.60
C ALA A 108 -16.46 -2.60 -26.56
N MET A 109 -15.95 -3.76 -27.00
CA MET A 109 -15.15 -4.66 -26.15
C MET A 109 -13.85 -3.98 -25.67
N HIS A 110 -13.13 -3.29 -26.55
CA HIS A 110 -11.91 -2.57 -26.19
C HIS A 110 -12.17 -1.42 -25.21
N ALA A 111 -13.22 -0.62 -25.44
CA ALA A 111 -13.62 0.45 -24.53
C ALA A 111 -14.00 -0.11 -23.14
N ALA A 112 -14.76 -1.21 -23.09
CA ALA A 112 -15.13 -1.86 -21.84
C ALA A 112 -13.90 -2.41 -21.09
N PHE A 113 -12.91 -2.94 -21.82
CA PHE A 113 -11.65 -3.40 -21.23
C PHE A 113 -10.87 -2.25 -20.61
N LEU A 114 -10.69 -1.13 -21.32
CA LEU A 114 -9.97 0.05 -20.80
C LEU A 114 -10.66 0.63 -19.57
N ALA A 115 -11.99 0.79 -19.62
CA ALA A 115 -12.77 1.29 -18.48
C ALA A 115 -12.65 0.36 -17.25
N HIS A 116 -12.62 -0.95 -17.47
CA HIS A 116 -12.41 -1.89 -16.38
C HIS A 116 -10.99 -1.83 -15.82
N ALA A 117 -9.97 -1.74 -16.67
CA ALA A 117 -8.58 -1.58 -16.22
C ALA A 117 -8.39 -0.30 -15.40
N GLU A 118 -9.02 0.80 -15.81
CA GLU A 118 -9.04 2.06 -15.05
C GLU A 118 -9.75 1.90 -13.69
N ALA A 119 -10.86 1.18 -13.65
CA ALA A 119 -11.57 0.87 -12.40
C ALA A 119 -10.70 0.04 -11.44
N ILE A 120 -10.03 -1.02 -11.93
CA ILE A 120 -9.09 -1.81 -11.12
C ILE A 120 -7.98 -0.92 -10.57
N ALA A 121 -7.37 -0.08 -11.41
CA ALA A 121 -6.30 0.81 -10.99
C ALA A 121 -6.76 1.78 -9.89
N ALA A 122 -7.96 2.34 -10.02
CA ALA A 122 -8.56 3.21 -9.01
C ALA A 122 -8.83 2.47 -7.69
N ASP A 123 -9.34 1.24 -7.74
CA ASP A 123 -9.59 0.42 -6.56
C ASP A 123 -8.28 0.03 -5.85
N MET A 124 -7.26 -0.37 -6.60
CA MET A 124 -5.92 -0.66 -6.07
C MET A 124 -5.30 0.57 -5.38
N ASP A 125 -5.43 1.75 -5.99
CA ASP A 125 -4.98 3.01 -5.39
C ASP A 125 -5.74 3.37 -4.12
N ALA A 126 -7.06 3.10 -4.07
CA ALA A 126 -7.87 3.31 -2.88
C ALA A 126 -7.47 2.35 -1.74
N VAL A 127 -7.18 1.08 -2.05
CA VAL A 127 -6.63 0.12 -1.08
C VAL A 127 -5.26 0.59 -0.58
N ALA A 128 -4.34 0.94 -1.47
CA ALA A 128 -3.01 1.41 -1.10
C ALA A 128 -3.05 2.67 -0.22
N ALA A 129 -3.90 3.65 -0.55
CA ALA A 129 -4.08 4.87 0.25
C ALA A 129 -4.64 4.59 1.65
N ARG A 130 -5.57 3.63 1.77
CA ARG A 130 -6.10 3.20 3.08
C ARG A 130 -4.99 2.57 3.94
N TYR A 131 -4.21 1.66 3.39
CA TYR A 131 -3.14 1.01 4.14
C TYR A 131 -1.95 1.94 4.42
N GLU A 132 -1.69 2.91 3.55
CA GLU A 132 -0.74 3.99 3.83
C GLU A 132 -1.14 4.74 5.10
N THR A 133 -2.43 5.11 5.20
CA THR A 133 -2.97 5.82 6.37
C THR A 133 -2.86 4.95 7.63
N ILE A 134 -3.12 3.64 7.52
CA ILE A 134 -2.94 2.69 8.62
C ILE A 134 -1.46 2.61 9.04
N LEU A 135 -0.52 2.48 8.10
CA LEU A 135 0.92 2.42 8.36
C LEU A 135 1.46 3.71 8.98
N ASP A 136 0.87 4.86 8.67
CA ASP A 136 1.16 6.15 9.32
C ASP A 136 0.63 6.22 10.76
N GLY A 137 -0.12 5.21 11.21
CA GLY A 137 -0.77 5.24 12.52
C GLY A 137 -1.93 6.21 12.59
N ARG A 138 -2.56 6.54 11.46
CA ARG A 138 -3.84 7.25 11.36
C ARG A 138 -5.02 6.27 11.17
N ASP A 139 -6.22 6.75 11.45
CA ASP A 139 -7.46 6.01 11.21
C ASP A 139 -8.02 6.43 9.83
N PRO A 140 -8.17 5.50 8.87
CA PRO A 140 -8.72 5.83 7.56
C PRO A 140 -10.19 6.28 7.60
N ALA A 141 -10.92 5.98 8.68
CA ALA A 141 -12.30 6.45 8.89
C ALA A 141 -12.37 7.82 9.59
N ALA A 142 -11.26 8.34 10.11
CA ALA A 142 -11.25 9.61 10.81
C ALA A 142 -11.17 10.80 9.83
N PRO A 143 -11.89 11.92 10.11
CA PRO A 143 -11.73 13.14 9.34
C PRO A 143 -10.29 13.68 9.46
N PRO A 144 -9.79 14.44 8.46
CA PRO A 144 -8.45 15.00 8.50
C PRO A 144 -8.30 15.91 9.73
N PRO A 145 -7.17 15.83 10.45
CA PRO A 145 -6.97 16.63 11.65
C PRO A 145 -6.96 18.11 11.30
N THR A 146 -7.90 18.87 11.86
CA THR A 146 -7.88 20.34 11.85
C THR A 146 -6.88 20.81 12.89
N GLY A 147 -5.58 20.73 12.54
CA GLY A 147 -4.51 21.18 13.42
C GLY A 147 -4.46 22.71 13.52
N ILE A 148 -4.60 23.25 14.72
CA ILE A 148 -4.20 24.63 15.02
C ILE A 148 -2.74 24.58 15.46
N VAL A 149 -1.87 25.33 14.77
CA VAL A 149 -0.47 25.50 15.21
C VAL A 149 -0.47 26.34 16.48
N VAL A 150 -0.22 25.71 17.62
CA VAL A 150 -0.01 26.42 18.88
C VAL A 150 1.44 26.89 18.92
N ILE A 151 1.68 28.16 18.58
CA ILE A 151 2.96 28.82 18.81
C ILE A 151 3.04 29.14 20.31
N GLY A 152 3.71 28.29 21.08
CA GLY A 152 4.01 28.55 22.49
C GLY A 152 5.02 29.69 22.68
N PRO A 153 5.06 30.35 23.85
CA PRO A 153 5.90 31.52 24.11
C PRO A 153 7.39 31.20 24.32
N TRP A 154 7.83 29.99 23.95
CA TRP A 154 9.20 29.52 24.15
C TRP A 154 10.15 30.12 23.10
N ARG A 155 10.26 31.46 23.07
CA ARG A 155 11.51 32.09 22.63
C ARG A 155 12.47 31.92 23.81
N GLY A 156 13.58 31.23 23.55
CA GLY A 156 14.58 30.89 24.55
C GLY A 156 14.98 32.11 25.38
N SER A 157 14.75 32.01 26.68
CA SER A 157 15.55 32.74 27.65
C SER A 157 16.90 32.02 27.78
N GLY A 158 17.93 32.62 27.19
CA GLY A 158 19.34 32.24 27.32
C GLY A 158 20.12 33.18 26.42
N ALA A 159 20.50 34.37 26.92
CA ALA A 159 21.72 34.63 27.69
C ALA A 159 22.97 34.44 26.83
#